data_AF-A0A3L7NGP9-F1
#
_entry.id   AF-A0A3L7NGP9-F1
#
_cell.length_a   1.000
_cell.length_b   1.000
_cell.length_c   1.000
_cell.angle_alpha   90.00
_cell.angle_beta   90.00
_cell.angle_gamma   90.00
#
_symmetry.space_group_name_H-M   'P 1'
#
loop_
_entity.id
_entity.type
_entity.pdbx_description
1 polymer ?
#
loop_
_entity_poly.entity_id
_entity_poly.type
_entity_poly.pdbx_seq_one_letter_code
_entity_poly.pdbx_strand_id
1 'polypeptide(L)'
;MANGHGRVGPARDGWIGFAQPEQATHGEPLSKDLSTTSHQKLRTICVRLAYEGTRYCGWQIQPGRMTVQGTLAEALKSITGESTKPVGSSRTDAGVHAIGQMAVFETRSRLTLNVLFCAINARLPPDIAVLDIREAACGFDPIRSAIRKMYRYRIHDPRWPPILGRHLVWRCRSQLNIDAMRTAAEHLLGKHDFTSFEKVPSLRLSKVRTIYSISIRRVSCDDDQPDAEIWIEIEGNGFLHNMVRIIVGSLVMVGSGRRSPEWMQEALASHNRLHAGPTAPAQGLVLVRIDFSDDAGQMPMDYSSSLIQSQIIDHPE
;
A
#
# COMPACT_ATOMS: atom_id res chain seq x y z
N MET A 1 -6.32 -76.53 -23.47
CA MET A 1 -5.80 -77.84 -23.03
C MET A 1 -5.23 -77.62 -21.62
N ALA A 2 -5.98 -77.99 -20.57
CA ALA A 2 -5.82 -79.25 -19.80
C ALA A 2 -4.49 -79.20 -19.01
N ASN A 3 -4.36 -79.32 -17.68
CA ASN A 3 -5.10 -79.92 -16.55
C ASN A 3 -4.62 -79.18 -15.27
N GLY A 4 -5.22 -79.19 -14.06
CA GLY A 4 -6.13 -80.12 -13.41
C GLY A 4 -5.51 -80.69 -12.11
N HIS A 5 -6.24 -80.54 -11.00
CA HIS A 5 -6.26 -81.40 -9.78
C HIS A 5 -5.16 -81.19 -8.71
N GLY A 6 -5.41 -81.34 -7.40
CA GLY A 6 -6.59 -81.84 -6.66
C GLY A 6 -6.36 -81.73 -5.13
N ARG A 7 -7.46 -81.66 -4.35
CA ARG A 7 -7.93 -82.57 -3.26
C ARG A 7 -7.13 -82.55 -1.93
N VAL A 8 -7.64 -82.81 -0.70
CA VAL A 8 -8.91 -83.07 0.04
C VAL A 8 -8.44 -83.19 1.53
N GLY A 9 -9.31 -82.90 2.54
CA GLY A 9 -9.03 -82.89 4.02
C GLY A 9 -8.72 -84.26 4.69
N PRO A 10 -9.21 -84.64 5.91
CA PRO A 10 -9.91 -83.91 7.00
C PRO A 10 -9.42 -84.32 8.46
N ALA A 11 -10.06 -83.79 9.53
CA ALA A 11 -10.36 -84.45 10.86
C ALA A 11 -10.74 -83.38 11.93
N ARG A 12 -11.96 -83.35 12.52
CA ARG A 12 -12.46 -84.06 13.74
C ARG A 12 -11.74 -83.67 15.04
N ASP A 13 -12.32 -83.47 16.21
CA ASP A 13 -13.66 -83.44 16.82
C ASP A 13 -13.46 -82.80 18.22
N GLY A 14 -14.49 -82.21 18.85
CA GLY A 14 -14.39 -81.83 20.26
C GLY A 14 -15.47 -80.86 20.76
N TRP A 15 -16.68 -81.38 21.00
CA TRP A 15 -17.70 -80.73 21.81
C TRP A 15 -17.38 -80.90 23.32
N ILE A 16 -17.73 -79.92 24.15
CA ILE A 16 -18.56 -80.02 25.38
C ILE A 16 -18.52 -78.67 26.12
N GLY A 17 -19.69 -78.14 26.50
CA GLY A 17 -19.83 -77.30 27.70
C GLY A 17 -20.83 -76.15 27.59
N PHE A 18 -22.08 -76.41 28.00
CA PHE A 18 -23.14 -75.43 28.24
C PHE A 18 -22.81 -74.52 29.43
N ALA A 19 -23.03 -73.21 29.28
CA ALA A 19 -23.58 -72.33 30.32
C ALA A 19 -24.04 -70.99 29.70
N GLN A 20 -25.35 -70.75 29.71
CA GLN A 20 -25.98 -69.43 29.85
C GLN A 20 -26.79 -69.48 31.17
N PRO A 21 -27.18 -68.37 31.82
CA PRO A 21 -27.32 -67.01 31.27
C PRO A 21 -26.82 -65.89 32.21
N GLU A 22 -26.73 -64.65 31.70
CA GLU A 22 -27.22 -63.48 32.45
C GLU A 22 -27.39 -62.28 31.51
N GLN A 23 -28.60 -61.71 31.53
CA GLN A 23 -28.97 -60.46 30.88
C GLN A 23 -28.51 -59.30 31.78
N ALA A 24 -27.80 -58.31 31.22
CA ALA A 24 -27.80 -56.96 31.76
C ALA A 24 -27.41 -55.91 30.70
N THR A 25 -28.37 -55.02 30.47
CA THR A 25 -28.24 -53.58 30.18
C THR A 25 -27.65 -53.14 28.84
N HIS A 26 -28.55 -52.52 28.05
CA HIS A 26 -28.27 -51.58 26.98
C HIS A 26 -27.16 -50.58 27.32
N GLY A 27 -25.99 -50.75 26.71
CA GLY A 27 -24.98 -49.71 26.58
C GLY A 27 -25.24 -48.89 25.32
N GLU A 28 -25.43 -47.59 25.50
CA GLU A 28 -25.58 -46.58 24.45
C GLU A 28 -24.48 -46.69 23.38
N PRO A 29 -24.78 -46.39 22.11
CA PRO A 29 -23.74 -46.33 21.09
C PRO A 29 -22.78 -45.18 21.43
N LEU A 30 -21.48 -45.48 21.52
CA LEU A 30 -20.43 -44.46 21.52
C LEU A 30 -20.68 -43.52 20.34
N SER A 31 -21.16 -42.31 20.65
CA SER A 31 -21.12 -41.19 19.74
C SER A 31 -19.66 -40.96 19.37
N LYS A 32 -19.34 -41.22 18.10
CA LYS A 32 -18.16 -40.63 17.47
C LYS A 32 -18.34 -39.13 17.58
N ASP A 33 -17.65 -38.53 18.55
CA ASP A 33 -17.65 -37.09 18.69
C ASP A 33 -16.99 -36.50 17.44
N LEU A 34 -17.85 -35.93 16.62
CA LEU A 34 -17.55 -35.31 15.35
C LEU A 34 -16.73 -34.06 15.61
N SER A 35 -15.59 -33.96 14.92
CA SER A 35 -14.99 -32.70 14.50
C SER A 35 -14.96 -31.58 15.55
N THR A 36 -13.91 -31.56 16.38
CA THR A 36 -13.40 -30.30 16.93
C THR A 36 -12.89 -29.48 15.75
N THR A 37 -13.79 -28.79 15.07
CA THR A 37 -13.44 -27.77 14.08
C THR A 37 -12.80 -26.66 14.88
N SER A 38 -11.46 -26.68 15.04
CA SER A 38 -10.75 -25.57 15.65
C SER A 38 -11.07 -24.35 14.79
N HIS A 39 -11.97 -23.48 15.24
CA HIS A 39 -12.24 -22.23 14.56
C HIS A 39 -10.96 -21.40 14.66
N GLN A 40 -10.15 -21.45 13.60
CA GLN A 40 -8.87 -20.75 13.55
C GLN A 40 -9.13 -19.25 13.75
N LYS A 41 -8.47 -18.65 14.75
CA LYS A 41 -8.65 -17.23 15.09
C LYS A 41 -8.32 -16.36 13.88
N LEU A 42 -9.24 -15.47 13.51
CA LEU A 42 -9.02 -14.47 12.48
C LEU A 42 -8.01 -13.43 13.00
N ARG A 43 -6.98 -13.15 12.21
CA ARG A 43 -5.91 -12.20 12.52
C ARG A 43 -5.99 -11.04 11.55
N THR A 44 -5.80 -9.82 12.04
CA THR A 44 -5.66 -8.62 11.20
C THR A 44 -4.17 -8.31 11.07
N ILE A 45 -3.67 -8.35 9.85
CA ILE A 45 -2.26 -8.15 9.54
C ILE A 45 -2.10 -6.83 8.80
N CYS A 46 -1.15 -6.01 9.25
CA CYS A 46 -0.76 -4.77 8.60
C CYS A 46 0.61 -4.94 7.95
N VAL A 47 0.74 -4.44 6.72
CA VAL A 47 1.99 -4.42 5.96
C VAL A 47 2.31 -3.01 5.49
N ARG A 48 3.60 -2.66 5.54
CA ARG A 48 4.14 -1.50 4.83
C ARG A 48 4.72 -1.95 3.51
N LEU A 49 4.30 -1.30 2.42
CA LEU A 49 4.65 -1.64 1.05
C LEU A 49 5.42 -0.50 0.39
N ALA A 50 6.43 -0.90 -0.39
CA ALA A 50 7.01 -0.08 -1.45
C ALA A 50 6.67 -0.67 -2.81
N TYR A 51 6.50 0.19 -3.81
CA TYR A 51 6.33 -0.24 -5.19
C TYR A 51 6.72 0.83 -6.21
N GLU A 52 7.25 0.37 -7.35
CA GLU A 52 7.36 1.16 -8.56
C GLU A 52 6.04 1.09 -9.34
N GLY A 53 5.32 2.22 -9.43
CA GLY A 53 3.97 2.23 -9.98
C GLY A 53 3.85 2.16 -11.50
N THR A 54 4.97 2.20 -12.23
CA THR A 54 5.01 2.43 -13.70
C THR A 54 4.21 1.41 -14.50
N ARG A 55 4.23 0.13 -14.09
CA ARG A 55 3.54 -0.96 -14.77
C ARG A 55 2.10 -1.16 -14.32
N TYR A 56 1.65 -0.43 -13.29
CA TYR A 56 0.38 -0.66 -12.63
C TYR A 56 -0.65 0.41 -12.97
N CYS A 57 -1.91 -0.01 -13.11
CA CYS A 57 -3.08 0.86 -13.23
C CYS A 57 -3.52 1.44 -11.87
N GLY A 58 -2.55 1.70 -10.99
CA GLY A 58 -2.73 2.24 -9.64
C GLY A 58 -2.83 1.16 -8.57
N TRP A 59 -3.19 1.59 -7.36
CA TRP A 59 -3.37 0.69 -6.22
C TRP A 59 -4.59 -0.23 -6.42
N GLN A 60 -5.77 0.36 -6.64
CA GLN A 60 -7.06 -0.31 -6.52
C GLN A 60 -7.32 -1.30 -7.67
N ILE A 61 -7.73 -2.53 -7.35
CA ILE A 61 -8.19 -3.55 -8.31
C ILE A 61 -9.23 -2.98 -9.27
N GLN A 62 -9.02 -3.23 -10.57
CA GLN A 62 -9.89 -2.87 -11.68
C GLN A 62 -10.01 -4.07 -12.63
N PRO A 63 -11.18 -4.33 -13.22
CA PRO A 63 -11.38 -5.46 -14.13
C PRO A 63 -10.38 -5.45 -15.29
N GLY A 64 -9.66 -6.57 -15.51
CA GLY A 64 -8.74 -6.74 -16.63
C GLY A 64 -7.49 -5.86 -16.60
N ARG A 65 -7.12 -5.28 -15.45
CA ARG A 65 -5.96 -4.39 -15.30
C ARG A 65 -5.03 -4.90 -14.21
N MET A 66 -3.72 -4.75 -14.43
CA MET A 66 -2.72 -5.04 -13.40
C MET A 66 -2.67 -3.90 -12.37
N THR A 67 -2.84 -4.23 -11.09
CA THR A 67 -2.87 -3.25 -9.99
C THR A 67 -2.11 -3.78 -8.79
N VAL A 68 -1.58 -2.89 -7.95
CA VAL A 68 -0.77 -3.30 -6.78
C VAL A 68 -1.60 -4.11 -5.79
N GLN A 69 -2.85 -3.71 -5.52
CA GLN A 69 -3.76 -4.46 -4.64
C GLN A 69 -4.08 -5.85 -5.20
N GLY A 70 -4.24 -5.99 -6.52
CA GLY A 70 -4.49 -7.26 -7.18
C GLY A 70 -3.31 -8.20 -7.06
N THR A 71 -2.11 -7.72 -7.38
CA THR A 71 -0.87 -8.48 -7.26
C THR A 71 -0.61 -8.92 -5.82
N LEU A 72 -0.83 -8.05 -4.83
CA LEU A 72 -0.72 -8.43 -3.43
C LEU A 72 -1.77 -9.48 -3.03
N ALA A 73 -3.02 -9.33 -3.46
CA ALA A 73 -4.09 -10.28 -3.16
C ALA A 73 -3.80 -11.68 -3.76
N GLU A 74 -3.26 -11.74 -4.97
CA GLU A 74 -2.83 -12.99 -5.63
C GLU A 74 -1.67 -13.64 -4.88
N ALA A 75 -0.65 -12.86 -4.48
CA ALA A 75 0.46 -13.36 -3.67
C ALA A 75 -0.05 -13.94 -2.35
N LEU A 76 -0.92 -13.22 -1.62
CA LEU A 76 -1.52 -13.69 -0.37
C LEU A 76 -2.31 -14.99 -0.56
N LYS A 77 -3.17 -15.05 -1.59
CA LYS A 77 -3.95 -16.25 -1.90
C LYS A 77 -3.05 -17.46 -2.19
N SER A 78 -1.92 -17.26 -2.88
CA SER A 78 -0.98 -18.36 -3.15
C SER A 78 -0.27 -18.91 -1.91
N ILE A 79 -0.17 -18.10 -0.85
CA ILE A 79 0.52 -18.44 0.41
C ILE A 79 -0.44 -19.04 1.42
N THR A 80 -1.63 -18.44 1.58
CA THR A 80 -2.59 -18.80 2.62
C THR A 80 -3.73 -19.69 2.12
N GLY A 81 -3.95 -19.74 0.80
CA GLY A 81 -5.14 -20.34 0.19
C GLY A 81 -6.40 -19.47 0.32
N GLU A 82 -6.33 -18.35 1.06
CA GLU A 82 -7.48 -17.50 1.37
C GLU A 82 -7.64 -16.40 0.32
N SER A 83 -8.88 -16.14 -0.13
CA SER A 83 -9.17 -15.03 -1.03
C SER A 83 -9.39 -13.74 -0.24
N THR A 84 -8.29 -13.11 0.18
CA THR A 84 -8.30 -11.88 0.96
C THR A 84 -8.13 -10.67 0.04
N LYS A 85 -8.85 -9.57 0.31
CA LYS A 85 -8.69 -8.31 -0.42
C LYS A 85 -8.02 -7.28 0.50
N PRO A 86 -6.71 -7.00 0.34
CA PRO A 86 -6.02 -6.04 1.17
C PRO A 86 -6.61 -4.65 1.05
N VAL A 87 -6.85 -3.97 2.16
CA VAL A 87 -7.34 -2.59 2.22
C VAL A 87 -6.14 -1.66 2.36
N GLY A 88 -5.93 -0.78 1.38
CA GLY A 88 -4.85 0.22 1.41
C GLY A 88 -5.30 1.51 2.07
N SER A 89 -4.41 2.14 2.83
CA SER A 89 -4.64 3.42 3.52
C SER A 89 -4.74 4.59 2.54
N SER A 90 -4.10 4.48 1.38
CA SER A 90 -4.17 5.46 0.31
C SER A 90 -4.41 4.80 -1.04
N ARG A 91 -5.23 5.43 -1.89
CA ARG A 91 -5.27 5.06 -3.31
C ARG A 91 -4.21 5.88 -4.03
N THR A 92 -3.33 5.20 -4.75
CA THR A 92 -2.41 5.85 -5.70
C THR A 92 -2.93 5.65 -7.13
N ASP A 93 -2.80 6.69 -7.95
CA ASP A 93 -3.18 6.66 -9.36
C ASP A 93 -2.23 5.77 -10.18
N ALA A 94 -2.62 5.45 -11.42
CA ALA A 94 -1.76 4.73 -12.36
C ALA A 94 -0.42 5.44 -12.56
N GLY A 95 0.69 4.69 -12.47
CA GLY A 95 2.05 5.23 -12.60
C GLY A 95 2.61 5.92 -11.35
N VAL A 96 1.86 6.02 -10.24
CA VAL A 96 2.34 6.64 -8.99
C VAL A 96 3.03 5.59 -8.11
N HIS A 97 4.19 5.94 -7.55
CA HIS A 97 5.01 5.08 -6.71
C HIS A 97 4.63 5.17 -5.22
N ALA A 98 5.11 4.25 -4.41
CA ALA A 98 5.07 4.37 -2.96
C ALA A 98 6.30 3.74 -2.31
N ILE A 99 6.70 4.27 -1.16
CA ILE A 99 7.69 3.68 -0.24
C ILE A 99 7.14 3.53 1.19
N GLY A 100 5.92 4.01 1.43
CA GLY A 100 5.22 3.92 2.71
C GLY A 100 3.72 3.72 2.53
N GLN A 101 3.29 2.93 1.54
CA GLN A 101 1.90 2.52 1.46
C GLN A 101 1.61 1.54 2.60
N MET A 102 0.51 1.75 3.31
CA MET A 102 0.10 0.87 4.40
C MET A 102 -1.13 0.09 3.97
N ALA A 103 -1.09 -1.23 4.07
CA ALA A 103 -2.21 -2.10 3.70
C ALA A 103 -2.53 -3.11 4.81
N VAL A 104 -3.80 -3.49 4.90
CA VAL A 104 -4.30 -4.37 5.94
C VAL A 104 -5.06 -5.52 5.29
N PHE A 105 -4.86 -6.74 5.77
CA PHE A 105 -5.63 -7.89 5.35
C PHE A 105 -5.92 -8.80 6.55
N GLU A 106 -6.99 -9.57 6.47
CA GLU A 106 -7.35 -10.54 7.49
C GLU A 106 -7.05 -11.95 7.01
N THR A 107 -6.59 -12.82 7.90
CA THR A 107 -6.24 -14.21 7.56
C THR A 107 -6.42 -15.13 8.76
N ARG A 108 -6.79 -16.38 8.50
CA ARG A 108 -6.80 -17.46 9.51
C ARG A 108 -5.51 -18.27 9.51
N SER A 109 -4.56 -17.93 8.63
CA SER A 109 -3.26 -18.56 8.54
C SER A 109 -2.51 -18.55 9.87
N ARG A 110 -1.93 -19.72 10.19
CA ARG A 110 -1.08 -19.93 11.37
C ARG A 110 0.38 -19.56 11.13
N LEU A 111 0.73 -19.10 9.92
CA LEU A 111 2.09 -18.68 9.61
C LEU A 111 2.50 -17.51 10.53
N THR A 112 3.73 -17.57 11.04
CA THR A 112 4.30 -16.49 11.84
C THR A 112 4.51 -15.25 10.96
N LEU A 113 4.62 -14.07 11.59
CA LEU A 113 4.85 -12.81 10.87
C LEU A 113 6.10 -12.88 9.99
N ASN A 114 7.20 -13.45 10.49
CA ASN A 114 8.44 -13.60 9.73
C ASN A 114 8.26 -14.52 8.51
N VAL A 115 7.52 -15.63 8.65
CA VAL A 115 7.24 -16.52 7.51
C VAL A 115 6.35 -15.84 6.49
N LEU A 116 5.33 -15.09 6.92
CA LEU A 116 4.49 -14.29 6.02
C LEU A 116 5.32 -13.22 5.30
N PHE A 117 6.18 -12.48 6.01
CA PHE A 117 7.08 -11.49 5.42
C PHE A 117 7.89 -12.06 4.25
N CYS A 118 8.63 -13.14 4.52
CA CYS A 118 9.49 -13.78 3.53
C CYS A 118 8.67 -14.39 2.40
N ALA A 119 7.56 -15.07 2.71
CA ALA A 119 6.73 -15.71 1.70
C ALA A 119 6.07 -14.68 0.76
N ILE A 120 5.56 -13.57 1.29
CA ILE A 120 4.95 -12.51 0.49
C ILE A 120 6.00 -11.90 -0.44
N ASN A 121 7.17 -11.51 0.09
CA ASN A 121 8.24 -10.94 -0.73
C ASN A 121 8.80 -11.93 -1.78
N ALA A 122 8.81 -13.23 -1.49
CA ALA A 122 9.19 -14.25 -2.47
C ALA A 122 8.17 -14.46 -3.60
N ARG A 123 6.90 -14.04 -3.40
CA ARG A 123 5.83 -14.15 -4.39
C ARG A 123 5.55 -12.86 -5.15
N LEU A 124 5.85 -11.71 -4.55
CA LEU A 124 5.71 -10.42 -5.20
C LEU A 124 6.72 -10.26 -6.35
N PRO A 125 6.35 -9.54 -7.41
CA PRO A 125 7.31 -9.16 -8.45
C PRO A 125 8.33 -8.16 -7.90
N PRO A 126 9.49 -7.98 -8.57
CA PRO A 126 10.60 -7.16 -8.05
C PRO A 126 10.29 -5.67 -7.88
N ASP A 127 9.17 -5.19 -8.43
CA ASP A 127 8.68 -3.82 -8.32
C ASP A 127 7.64 -3.61 -7.21
N ILE A 128 7.38 -4.63 -6.36
CA ILE A 128 6.59 -4.50 -5.13
C ILE A 128 7.31 -5.24 -4.00
N ALA A 129 7.47 -4.60 -2.85
CA ALA A 129 8.05 -5.22 -1.67
C ALA A 129 7.26 -4.86 -0.41
N VAL A 130 7.08 -5.84 0.47
CA VAL A 130 6.74 -5.63 1.88
C VAL A 130 8.02 -5.23 2.60
N LEU A 131 8.01 -4.04 3.19
CA LEU A 131 9.12 -3.49 3.97
C LEU A 131 8.98 -3.77 5.47
N ASP A 132 7.76 -4.02 5.94
CA ASP A 132 7.48 -4.39 7.33
C ASP A 132 6.11 -5.08 7.44
N ILE A 133 5.92 -5.93 8.46
CA ILE A 133 4.68 -6.66 8.73
C ILE A 133 4.42 -6.81 10.23
N ARG A 134 3.17 -6.57 10.67
CA ARG A 134 2.77 -6.66 12.09
C ARG A 134 1.33 -7.12 12.23
N GLU A 135 0.96 -7.60 13.42
CA GLU A 135 -0.45 -7.74 13.77
C GLU A 135 -1.03 -6.37 14.15
N ALA A 136 -2.25 -6.12 13.70
CA ALA A 136 -3.08 -5.01 14.13
C ALA A 136 -4.29 -5.58 14.89
N ALA A 137 -4.99 -4.72 15.62
CA ALA A 137 -6.21 -5.18 16.28
C ALA A 137 -7.32 -5.49 15.27
N CYS A 138 -8.26 -6.31 15.71
CA CYS A 138 -9.43 -6.67 14.93
C CYS A 138 -10.21 -5.41 14.50
N GLY A 139 -10.58 -5.34 13.22
CA GLY A 139 -11.38 -4.24 12.68
C GLY A 139 -10.63 -2.93 12.43
N PHE A 140 -9.29 -2.91 12.51
CA PHE A 140 -8.49 -1.74 12.16
C PHE A 140 -8.77 -1.27 10.72
N ASP A 141 -9.20 -0.02 10.55
CA ASP A 141 -9.47 0.61 9.25
C ASP A 141 -8.32 1.55 8.86
N PRO A 142 -7.45 1.14 7.92
CA PRO A 142 -6.28 1.92 7.53
C PRO A 142 -6.62 3.27 6.87
N ILE A 143 -7.83 3.44 6.37
CA ILE A 143 -8.26 4.69 5.70
C ILE A 143 -8.74 5.70 6.75
N ARG A 144 -9.55 5.25 7.71
CA ARG A 144 -10.13 6.12 8.75
C ARG A 144 -9.12 6.47 9.83
N SER A 145 -8.20 5.56 10.14
CA SER A 145 -7.20 5.78 11.19
C SER A 145 -6.01 6.63 10.72
N ALA A 146 -5.83 6.83 9.41
CA ALA A 146 -4.74 7.65 8.89
C ALA A 146 -4.99 9.14 9.18
N ILE A 147 -4.06 9.77 9.91
CA ILE A 147 -4.14 11.19 10.30
C ILE A 147 -3.29 12.10 9.42
N ARG A 148 -2.20 11.58 8.84
CA ARG A 148 -1.31 12.35 7.96
C ARG A 148 -0.82 11.48 6.81
N LYS A 149 -0.58 12.12 5.67
CA LYS A 149 0.02 11.50 4.50
C LYS A 149 1.07 12.45 3.95
N MET A 150 2.26 11.92 3.68
CA MET A 150 3.33 12.66 3.03
C MET A 150 3.56 12.10 1.63
N TYR A 151 3.50 13.00 0.65
CA TYR A 151 3.92 12.73 -0.71
C TYR A 151 5.19 13.49 -1.04
N ARG A 152 6.02 12.91 -1.90
CA ARG A 152 7.16 13.58 -2.53
C ARG A 152 6.96 13.58 -4.03
N TYR A 153 7.17 14.72 -4.66
CA TYR A 153 7.26 14.83 -6.10
C TYR A 153 8.69 15.17 -6.51
N ARG A 154 9.22 14.46 -7.51
CA ARG A 154 10.59 14.63 -8.01
C ARG A 154 10.58 15.22 -9.42
N ILE A 155 11.32 16.30 -9.61
CA ILE A 155 11.47 16.99 -10.90
C ILE A 155 12.94 17.01 -11.28
N HIS A 156 13.22 16.76 -12.55
CA HIS A 156 14.54 16.90 -13.15
C HIS A 156 14.48 18.05 -14.17
N ASP A 157 15.09 19.19 -13.84
CA ASP A 157 15.19 20.35 -14.72
C ASP A 157 16.57 20.65 -15.35
N PRO A 158 17.65 19.83 -15.19
CA PRO A 158 18.83 19.94 -16.01
C PRO A 158 18.59 19.79 -17.52
N ARG A 159 19.54 20.27 -18.33
CA ARG A 159 19.43 20.27 -19.81
C ARG A 159 19.46 18.85 -20.41
N TRP A 160 20.23 17.94 -19.81
CA TRP A 160 20.29 16.53 -20.22
C TRP A 160 19.14 15.72 -19.60
N PRO A 161 18.76 14.58 -20.19
CA PRO A 161 17.74 13.69 -19.61
C PRO A 161 18.23 13.00 -18.32
N PRO A 162 17.31 12.64 -17.39
CA PRO A 162 17.62 11.78 -16.25
C PRO A 162 17.88 10.36 -16.75
N ILE A 163 19.13 9.89 -16.72
CA ILE A 163 19.53 8.62 -17.35
C ILE A 163 19.01 7.43 -16.55
N LEU A 164 19.24 7.44 -15.23
CA LEU A 164 18.85 6.36 -14.32
C LEU A 164 17.43 6.56 -13.79
N GLY A 165 17.06 7.80 -13.46
CA GLY A 165 15.80 8.15 -12.80
C GLY A 165 14.59 8.40 -13.71
N ARG A 166 14.65 8.10 -15.02
CA ARG A 166 13.61 8.49 -16.01
C ARG A 166 12.17 8.10 -15.64
N HIS A 167 12.00 7.00 -14.90
CA HIS A 167 10.71 6.48 -14.45
C HIS A 167 10.28 6.99 -13.07
N LEU A 168 11.10 7.81 -12.42
CA LEU A 168 10.92 8.28 -11.04
C LEU A 168 10.81 9.81 -10.94
N VAL A 169 11.02 10.53 -12.04
CA VAL A 169 11.05 11.99 -12.08
C VAL A 169 10.24 12.55 -13.25
N TRP A 170 9.74 13.77 -13.08
CA TRP A 170 9.24 14.57 -14.20
C TRP A 170 10.39 15.38 -14.81
N ARG A 171 10.71 15.10 -16.08
CA ARG A 171 11.65 15.92 -16.85
C ARG A 171 11.01 17.27 -17.25
N CYS A 172 11.51 18.34 -16.68
CA CYS A 172 11.28 19.72 -17.09
C CYS A 172 12.42 20.18 -18.00
N ARG A 173 12.12 20.97 -19.04
CA ARG A 173 13.15 21.50 -19.97
C ARG A 173 13.64 22.89 -19.61
N SER A 174 12.91 23.59 -18.74
CA SER A 174 13.23 24.92 -18.24
C SER A 174 13.73 24.79 -16.81
N GLN A 175 14.82 25.49 -16.50
CA GLN A 175 15.29 25.65 -15.12
C GLN A 175 14.20 26.36 -14.32
N LEU A 176 13.82 25.78 -13.18
CA LEU A 176 12.73 26.30 -12.36
C LEU A 176 13.25 27.25 -11.28
N ASN A 177 12.58 28.38 -11.12
CA ASN A 177 12.78 29.30 -10.02
C ASN A 177 12.12 28.73 -8.75
N ILE A 178 12.95 28.17 -7.86
CA ILE A 178 12.49 27.53 -6.62
C ILE A 178 11.90 28.53 -5.63
N ASP A 179 12.46 29.74 -5.54
CA ASP A 179 11.98 30.73 -4.58
C ASP A 179 10.58 31.24 -4.96
N ALA A 180 10.32 31.46 -6.25
CA ALA A 180 8.97 31.76 -6.74
C ALA A 180 7.98 30.61 -6.46
N MET A 181 8.42 29.35 -6.60
CA MET A 181 7.60 28.19 -6.24
C MET A 181 7.33 28.12 -4.73
N ARG A 182 8.30 28.47 -3.89
CA ARG A 182 8.13 28.52 -2.42
C ARG A 182 7.12 29.57 -2.02
N THR A 183 7.24 30.80 -2.55
CA THR A 183 6.25 31.87 -2.32
C THR A 183 4.84 31.42 -2.73
N ALA A 184 4.69 30.78 -3.90
CA ALA A 184 3.40 30.25 -4.31
C ALA A 184 2.86 29.15 -3.37
N ALA A 185 3.74 28.28 -2.88
CA ALA A 185 3.40 27.16 -2.02
C ALA A 185 2.87 27.59 -0.65
N GLU A 186 3.31 28.73 -0.12
CA GLU A 186 2.84 29.28 1.16
C GLU A 186 1.33 29.51 1.17
N HIS A 187 0.74 29.92 0.04
CA HIS A 187 -0.71 30.11 -0.09
C HIS A 187 -1.53 28.83 0.08
N LEU A 188 -0.90 27.66 -0.02
CA LEU A 188 -1.56 26.35 0.10
C LEU A 188 -1.57 25.83 1.55
N LEU A 189 -0.78 26.41 2.45
CA LEU A 189 -0.67 25.98 3.84
C LEU A 189 -1.97 26.23 4.62
N GLY A 190 -2.32 25.30 5.49
CA GLY A 190 -3.52 25.39 6.32
C GLY A 190 -4.74 24.72 5.69
N LYS A 191 -5.92 25.13 6.16
CA LYS A 191 -7.21 24.48 5.86
C LYS A 191 -7.94 25.25 4.75
N HIS A 192 -8.11 24.61 3.59
CA HIS A 192 -8.73 25.24 2.41
C HIS A 192 -9.68 24.29 1.69
N ASP A 193 -10.59 24.86 0.89
CA ASP A 193 -11.30 24.11 -0.14
C ASP A 193 -10.39 23.91 -1.36
N PHE A 194 -10.01 22.65 -1.63
CA PHE A 194 -9.13 22.31 -2.73
C PHE A 194 -9.87 21.90 -4.00
N THR A 195 -11.11 22.35 -4.21
CA THR A 195 -11.91 22.04 -5.42
C THR A 195 -11.15 22.34 -6.72
N SER A 196 -10.41 23.45 -6.78
CA SER A 196 -9.57 23.80 -7.95
C SER A 196 -8.49 22.75 -8.26
N PHE A 197 -8.14 21.93 -7.28
CA PHE A 197 -7.11 20.90 -7.37
C PHE A 197 -7.72 19.49 -7.41
N GLU A 198 -8.96 19.33 -7.84
CA GLU A 198 -9.60 18.03 -8.01
C GLU A 198 -9.82 17.74 -9.50
N LYS A 199 -9.31 16.61 -10.01
CA LYS A 199 -9.48 16.27 -11.44
C LYS A 199 -10.92 15.88 -11.79
N VAL A 200 -11.53 15.07 -10.94
CA VAL A 200 -12.90 14.57 -11.13
C VAL A 200 -13.65 14.89 -9.84
N PRO A 201 -14.75 15.65 -9.91
CA PRO A 201 -15.55 15.96 -8.73
C PRO A 201 -15.90 14.67 -7.98
N SER A 202 -15.40 14.50 -6.77
CA SER A 202 -15.77 13.35 -5.94
C SER A 202 -17.13 13.59 -5.29
N LEU A 203 -17.89 12.50 -5.07
CA LEU A 203 -19.12 12.51 -4.26
C LEU A 203 -18.85 12.73 -2.76
N ARG A 204 -17.63 13.13 -2.37
CA ARG A 204 -17.29 13.34 -0.96
C ARG A 204 -18.04 14.56 -0.44
N LEU A 205 -18.55 14.45 0.78
CA LEU A 205 -19.27 15.52 1.48
C LEU A 205 -18.42 16.77 1.69
N SER A 206 -17.09 16.64 1.79
CA SER A 206 -16.18 17.77 1.97
C SER A 206 -14.94 17.67 1.09
N LYS A 207 -14.67 18.76 0.37
CA LYS A 207 -13.46 19.01 -0.42
C LYS A 207 -12.39 19.78 0.35
N VAL A 208 -12.68 20.10 1.61
CA VAL A 208 -11.75 20.82 2.49
C VAL A 208 -10.67 19.87 2.96
N ARG A 209 -9.40 20.26 2.80
CA ARG A 209 -8.23 19.54 3.32
C ARG A 209 -7.34 20.49 4.08
N THR A 210 -6.45 19.92 4.88
CA THR A 210 -5.41 20.68 5.58
C THR A 210 -4.06 20.21 5.08
N ILE A 211 -3.28 21.14 4.52
CA ILE A 211 -1.86 20.94 4.25
C ILE A 211 -1.10 21.44 5.48
N TYR A 212 -0.36 20.54 6.11
CA TYR A 212 0.44 20.82 7.31
C TYR A 212 1.80 21.41 6.95
N SER A 213 2.41 20.91 5.88
CA SER A 213 3.69 21.40 5.39
C SER A 213 3.83 21.21 3.89
N ILE A 214 4.57 22.13 3.27
CA ILE A 214 5.05 22.00 1.90
C ILE A 214 6.50 22.46 1.86
N SER A 215 7.41 21.59 1.43
CA SER A 215 8.83 21.91 1.30
C SER A 215 9.27 21.76 -0.15
N ILE A 216 10.04 22.72 -0.64
CA ILE A 216 10.61 22.69 -1.99
C ILE A 216 12.10 22.91 -1.86
N ARG A 217 12.90 21.95 -2.33
CA ARG A 217 14.36 22.05 -2.28
C ARG A 217 14.99 21.45 -3.52
N ARG A 218 16.13 22.00 -3.91
CA ARG A 218 17.04 21.36 -4.85
C ARG A 218 17.88 20.36 -4.07
N VAL A 219 18.05 19.16 -4.63
CA VAL A 219 18.83 18.08 -4.05
C VAL A 219 19.84 17.66 -5.10
N SER A 220 21.11 17.65 -4.73
CA SER A 220 22.16 17.04 -5.54
C SER A 220 22.14 15.54 -5.26
N CYS A 221 22.02 14.73 -6.31
CA CYS A 221 22.09 13.28 -6.20
C CYS A 221 23.56 12.89 -6.38
N ASP A 222 24.31 12.69 -5.29
CA ASP A 222 25.73 12.28 -5.25
C ASP A 222 26.75 13.24 -5.89
N ASP A 223 28.00 13.24 -5.40
CA ASP A 223 29.09 14.06 -5.95
C ASP A 223 29.48 13.68 -7.39
N ASP A 224 29.22 12.42 -7.77
CA ASP A 224 29.55 11.85 -9.07
C ASP A 224 28.41 11.97 -10.10
N GLN A 225 27.24 12.48 -9.71
CA GLN A 225 26.09 12.61 -10.60
C GLN A 225 25.72 14.10 -10.77
N PRO A 226 25.69 14.61 -12.01
CA PRO A 226 25.30 15.99 -12.25
C PRO A 226 23.78 16.19 -12.10
N ASP A 227 23.03 15.14 -11.77
CA ASP A 227 21.57 15.17 -11.68
C ASP A 227 21.14 15.94 -10.42
N ALA A 228 20.75 17.19 -10.64
CA ALA A 228 20.07 18.02 -9.66
C ALA A 228 18.56 17.78 -9.77
N GLU A 229 17.97 17.18 -8.74
CA GLU A 229 16.53 17.03 -8.63
C GLU A 229 15.94 18.19 -7.83
N ILE A 230 14.67 18.49 -8.08
CA ILE A 230 13.85 19.33 -7.21
C ILE A 230 12.83 18.41 -6.54
N TRP A 231 12.84 18.41 -5.21
CA TRP A 231 11.88 17.68 -4.41
C TRP A 231 10.83 18.63 -3.87
N ILE A 232 9.56 18.29 -4.11
CA ILE A 232 8.40 18.94 -3.52
C ILE A 232 7.76 17.93 -2.57
N GLU A 233 7.87 18.15 -1.27
CA GLU A 233 7.22 17.31 -0.25
C GLU A 233 5.99 18.02 0.29
N ILE A 234 4.86 17.30 0.34
CA ILE A 234 3.59 17.84 0.81
C ILE A 234 3.01 16.87 1.85
N GLU A 235 2.78 17.39 3.05
CA GLU A 235 2.10 16.68 4.13
C GLU A 235 0.69 17.26 4.33
N GLY A 236 -0.30 16.38 4.48
CA GLY A 236 -1.66 16.80 4.80
C GLY A 236 -2.50 15.70 5.42
N ASN A 237 -3.69 16.06 5.89
CA ASN A 237 -4.66 15.12 6.47
C ASN A 237 -5.32 14.19 5.44
N GLY A 238 -5.13 14.48 4.16
CA GLY A 238 -5.67 13.72 3.05
C GLY A 238 -5.67 14.56 1.77
N PHE A 239 -5.85 13.89 0.64
CA PHE A 239 -5.77 14.54 -0.67
C PHE A 239 -6.97 14.16 -1.55
N LEU A 240 -7.42 15.08 -2.39
CA LEU A 240 -8.41 14.82 -3.43
C LEU A 240 -7.77 14.07 -4.61
N HIS A 241 -8.59 13.56 -5.52
CA HIS A 241 -8.10 12.82 -6.69
C HIS A 241 -7.23 13.72 -7.58
N ASN A 242 -5.97 13.31 -7.78
CA ASN A 242 -4.89 14.04 -8.44
C ASN A 242 -4.43 15.35 -7.75
N MET A 243 -4.88 15.65 -6.53
CA MET A 243 -4.61 16.94 -5.89
C MET A 243 -3.13 17.31 -5.84
N VAL A 244 -2.28 16.42 -5.33
CA VAL A 244 -0.83 16.67 -5.26
C VAL A 244 -0.24 16.94 -6.64
N ARG A 245 -0.65 16.19 -7.66
CA ARG A 245 -0.14 16.35 -9.04
C ARG A 245 -0.61 17.66 -9.68
N ILE A 246 -1.82 18.13 -9.36
CA ILE A 246 -2.33 19.40 -9.87
C ILE A 246 -1.62 20.56 -9.16
N ILE A 247 -1.40 20.47 -7.84
CA ILE A 247 -0.59 21.43 -7.09
C ILE A 247 0.81 21.54 -7.69
N VAL A 248 1.48 20.41 -7.91
CA VAL A 248 2.82 20.38 -8.51
C VAL A 248 2.81 20.99 -9.92
N GLY A 249 1.81 20.66 -10.74
CA GLY A 249 1.70 21.24 -12.08
C GLY A 249 1.48 22.75 -12.06
N SER A 250 0.70 23.27 -11.10
CA SER A 250 0.57 24.71 -10.84
C SER A 250 1.89 25.34 -10.40
N LEU A 251 2.61 24.72 -9.46
CA LEU A 251 3.91 25.20 -8.99
C LEU A 251 4.92 25.26 -10.13
N VAL A 252 4.94 24.28 -11.04
CA VAL A 252 5.81 24.32 -12.23
C VAL A 252 5.45 25.44 -13.19
N MET A 253 4.18 25.85 -13.30
CA MET A 253 3.80 27.04 -14.08
C MET A 253 4.38 28.33 -13.47
N VAL A 254 4.43 28.41 -12.13
CA VAL A 254 5.09 29.53 -11.43
C VAL A 254 6.61 29.46 -11.59
N GLY A 255 7.22 28.31 -11.31
CA GLY A 255 8.67 28.12 -11.40
C GLY A 255 9.23 28.32 -12.81
N SER A 256 8.43 28.10 -13.85
CA SER A 256 8.80 28.38 -15.25
C SER A 256 8.50 29.81 -15.70
N GLY A 257 8.01 30.69 -14.80
CA GLY A 257 7.70 32.09 -15.08
C GLY A 257 6.43 32.33 -15.90
N ARG A 258 5.60 31.30 -16.13
CA ARG A 258 4.34 31.41 -16.91
C ARG A 258 3.18 32.00 -16.10
N ARG A 259 3.31 31.99 -14.78
CA ARG A 259 2.36 32.53 -13.79
C ARG A 259 3.16 33.18 -12.65
N SER A 260 2.58 34.18 -12.01
CA SER A 260 3.16 34.78 -10.81
C SER A 260 2.90 33.89 -9.59
N PRO A 261 3.62 34.07 -8.47
CA PRO A 261 3.33 33.33 -7.24
C PRO A 261 1.90 33.53 -6.70
N GLU A 262 1.37 34.75 -6.80
CA GLU A 262 0.04 35.15 -6.30
C GLU A 262 -1.09 34.42 -7.04
N TRP A 263 -0.85 34.03 -8.30
CA TRP A 263 -1.81 33.23 -9.07
C TRP A 263 -2.19 31.92 -8.37
N MET A 264 -1.34 31.36 -7.50
CA MET A 264 -1.69 30.18 -6.72
C MET A 264 -2.86 30.46 -5.76
N GLN A 265 -2.88 31.62 -5.12
CA GLN A 265 -3.97 32.04 -4.25
C GLN A 265 -5.26 32.25 -5.04
N GLU A 266 -5.17 32.88 -6.21
CA GLU A 266 -6.31 33.07 -7.12
C GLU A 266 -6.89 31.73 -7.58
N ALA A 267 -6.02 30.80 -7.99
CA ALA A 267 -6.41 29.46 -8.40
C ALA A 267 -7.14 28.73 -7.26
N LEU A 268 -6.62 28.79 -6.04
CA LEU A 268 -7.24 28.21 -4.85
C LEU A 268 -8.62 28.84 -4.56
N ALA A 269 -8.71 30.17 -4.52
CA ALA A 269 -9.94 30.90 -4.21
C ALA A 269 -11.04 30.73 -5.27
N SER A 270 -10.69 30.42 -6.52
CA SER A 270 -11.66 30.29 -7.61
C SER A 270 -12.59 29.07 -7.50
N HIS A 271 -12.21 28.07 -6.70
CA HIS A 271 -12.87 26.76 -6.61
C HIS A 271 -13.17 26.11 -7.98
N ASN A 272 -12.36 26.41 -9.00
CA ASN A 272 -12.57 25.97 -10.37
C ASN A 272 -11.29 25.35 -10.92
N ARG A 273 -11.40 24.07 -11.30
CA ARG A 273 -10.28 23.26 -11.82
C ARG A 273 -9.60 23.90 -13.03
N LEU A 274 -10.30 24.68 -13.85
CA LEU A 274 -9.73 25.34 -15.03
C LEU A 274 -8.72 26.45 -14.70
N HIS A 275 -8.80 27.01 -13.49
CA HIS A 275 -7.85 28.03 -13.02
C HIS A 275 -6.60 27.44 -12.36
N ALA A 276 -6.53 26.11 -12.19
CA ALA A 276 -5.33 25.44 -11.73
C ALA A 276 -4.48 24.93 -12.91
N GLY A 277 -3.22 24.61 -12.63
CA GLY A 277 -2.26 24.13 -13.61
C GLY A 277 -2.61 22.77 -14.21
N PRO A 278 -1.78 22.30 -15.16
CA PRO A 278 -1.91 20.96 -15.70
C PRO A 278 -1.73 19.91 -14.61
N THR A 279 -2.19 18.69 -14.84
CA THR A 279 -1.90 17.59 -13.91
C THR A 279 -0.49 17.09 -14.18
N ALA A 280 0.42 17.19 -13.22
CA ALA A 280 1.79 16.71 -13.39
C ALA A 280 1.84 15.20 -13.70
N PRO A 281 2.84 14.69 -14.43
CA PRO A 281 3.02 13.26 -14.70
C PRO A 281 3.01 12.40 -13.42
N ALA A 282 2.51 11.17 -13.50
CA ALA A 282 2.38 10.30 -12.32
C ALA A 282 3.72 9.78 -11.80
N GLN A 283 4.65 9.50 -12.70
CA GLN A 283 5.97 8.92 -12.43
C GLN A 283 6.87 9.75 -11.51
N GLY A 284 6.60 11.04 -11.36
CA GLY A 284 7.34 11.89 -10.41
C GLY A 284 6.82 11.78 -8.97
N LEU A 285 5.63 11.22 -8.75
CA LEU A 285 4.95 11.21 -7.46
C LEU A 285 5.21 9.91 -6.70
N VAL A 286 5.61 10.05 -5.43
CA VAL A 286 5.84 8.95 -4.50
C VAL A 286 5.03 9.19 -3.22
N LEU A 287 4.26 8.20 -2.79
CA LEU A 287 3.70 8.17 -1.44
C LEU A 287 4.80 7.75 -0.46
N VAL A 288 5.26 8.70 0.36
CA VAL A 288 6.42 8.50 1.26
C VAL A 288 6.00 7.88 2.58
N ARG A 289 4.94 8.43 3.19
CA ARG A 289 4.56 8.07 4.56
C ARG A 289 3.07 8.22 4.81
N ILE A 290 2.54 7.40 5.72
CA ILE A 290 1.20 7.52 6.28
C ILE A 290 1.28 7.37 7.79
N ASP A 291 0.85 8.39 8.52
CA ASP A 291 0.86 8.41 9.98
C ASP A 291 -0.54 8.12 10.53
N PHE A 292 -0.59 7.43 11.66
CA PHE A 292 -1.81 7.03 12.37
C PHE A 292 -1.82 7.66 13.77
N SER A 293 -3.00 7.86 14.37
CA SER A 293 -3.11 8.37 15.75
C SER A 293 -2.69 7.34 16.79
N ASP A 294 -2.04 7.77 17.87
CA ASP A 294 -1.65 6.91 19.00
C ASP A 294 -2.86 6.26 19.70
N ASP A 295 -4.00 6.97 19.75
CA ASP A 295 -5.27 6.46 20.31
C ASP A 295 -5.87 5.31 19.51
N ALA A 296 -5.41 5.09 18.27
CA ALA A 296 -5.65 3.83 17.59
C ALA A 296 -4.68 2.80 18.18
N GLY A 297 -4.85 2.45 19.47
CA GLY A 297 -4.02 1.58 20.33
C GLY A 297 -3.72 0.17 19.77
N GLN A 298 -3.17 0.17 18.57
CA GLN A 298 -3.29 -0.81 17.50
C GLN A 298 -2.23 -0.59 16.40
N MET A 299 -1.31 0.37 16.55
CA MET A 299 -0.19 0.61 15.62
C MET A 299 1.15 0.60 16.38
N PRO A 300 1.99 -0.44 16.23
CA PRO A 300 3.33 -0.44 16.81
C PRO A 300 4.36 0.32 15.95
N MET A 301 3.96 0.88 14.78
CA MET A 301 4.86 1.45 13.77
C MET A 301 5.49 2.75 14.26
N ASP A 302 6.50 2.62 15.11
CA ASP A 302 7.35 3.73 15.44
C ASP A 302 8.10 4.14 14.17
N TYR A 303 7.74 5.29 13.61
CA TYR A 303 8.53 5.93 12.57
C TYR A 303 9.89 6.40 13.12
N SER A 304 10.11 6.35 14.45
CA SER A 304 11.33 6.76 15.14
C SER A 304 12.51 5.79 15.02
N SER A 305 12.37 4.60 14.42
CA SER A 305 13.54 3.76 14.14
C SER A 305 14.31 4.26 12.91
N SER A 306 15.03 5.37 13.10
CA SER A 306 16.43 5.70 12.72
C SER A 306 17.06 5.24 11.40
N LEU A 307 16.35 4.56 10.49
CA LEU A 307 16.88 4.07 9.21
C LEU A 307 16.38 4.87 8.00
N ILE A 308 15.21 5.49 8.08
CA ILE A 308 14.68 6.33 6.97
C ILE A 308 15.01 7.81 7.18
N GLN A 309 15.06 8.28 8.43
CA GLN A 309 15.38 9.69 8.72
C GLN A 309 16.87 9.99 8.49
N SER A 310 17.76 9.06 8.83
CA SER A 310 19.20 9.16 8.61
C SER A 310 19.60 9.03 7.12
N GLN A 311 18.78 8.39 6.28
CA GLN A 311 19.05 8.26 4.84
C GLN A 311 18.33 9.31 3.97
N ILE A 312 17.45 10.14 4.55
CA ILE A 312 16.69 11.16 3.80
C ILE A 312 17.04 12.59 4.22
N ILE A 313 17.66 12.81 5.39
CA ILE A 313 17.84 14.16 5.96
C ILE A 313 19.29 14.55 6.28
N ASP A 314 20.27 13.64 6.38
CA ASP A 314 21.65 14.03 6.71
C ASP A 314 22.64 13.84 5.55
N HIS A 315 22.91 14.95 4.86
CA HIS A 315 24.29 15.37 4.56
C HIS A 315 24.36 16.89 4.75
N PRO A 316 24.71 17.36 5.95
CA PRO A 316 25.18 18.73 6.12
C PRO A 316 26.66 18.79 5.74
N GLU A 317 26.97 19.53 4.68
CA GLU A 317 28.16 20.39 4.64
C GLU A 317 27.75 21.77 4.13
#